data_AF-A0A7X6SGT2-F1
#
_entry.id   AF-A0A7X6SGT2-F1
#
_cell.length_a   1.000
_cell.length_b   1.000
_cell.length_c   1.000
_cell.angle_alpha   90.00
_cell.angle_beta   90.00
_cell.angle_gamma   90.00
#
_symmetry.space_group_name_H-M   'P 1'
#
loop_
_entity.id
_entity.type
_entity.pdbx_description
1 polymer ?
#
loop_
_entity_poly.entity_id
_entity_poly.type
_entity_poly.pdbx_seq_one_letter_code
_entity_poly.pdbx_strand_id
1 'polypeptide(L)'
;LALLVLVALAVGVLVAAAGSIGFVGLVIPHLARRMVGATHRRAIPIAALVGAIFLLWSDLVARMVLSPQELPIGIITALVGAPFLLVLVRRMHAGTEAS
;
A
#
# COMPACT_ATOMS: atom_id res chain seq x y z
N LEU A 1 5.61 15.34 17.52
CA LEU A 1 4.72 16.31 16.82
C LEU A 1 5.22 16.66 15.42
N ALA A 2 6.48 17.10 15.25
CA ALA A 2 7.01 17.51 13.93
C ALA A 2 6.85 16.45 12.82
N LEU A 3 7.15 15.18 13.12
CA LEU A 3 6.99 14.08 12.15
C LEU A 3 5.52 13.86 11.75
N LEU A 4 4.60 13.97 12.71
CA LEU A 4 3.17 13.83 12.46
C LEU A 4 2.67 14.94 11.53
N VAL A 5 3.05 16.20 11.80
CA VAL A 5 2.68 17.34 10.97
C VAL A 5 3.24 17.19 9.56
N LEU A 6 4.50 16.79 9.43
CA LEU A 6 5.13 16.57 8.12
C LEU A 6 4.41 15.46 7.32
N VAL A 7 4.14 14.32 7.95
CA VAL A 7 3.43 13.20 7.30
C VAL A 7 1.99 13.57 6.98
N ALA A 8 1.28 14.25 7.88
CA ALA A 8 -0.10 14.66 7.65
C ALA A 8 -0.21 15.65 6.49
N LEU A 9 0.70 16.63 6.40
CA LEU A 9 0.75 17.57 5.28
C LEU A 9 1.10 16.86 3.97
N ALA A 10 2.13 16.01 3.97
CA ALA A 10 2.54 15.27 2.78
C ALA A 10 1.42 14.35 2.26
N VAL A 11 0.82 13.56 3.14
CA VAL A 11 -0.29 12.66 2.80
C VAL A 11 -1.53 13.46 2.39
N GLY A 12 -1.86 14.54 3.10
CA GLY A 12 -3.02 15.38 2.79
C GLY A 12 -2.95 16.01 1.40
N VAL A 13 -1.80 16.58 1.03
CA VAL A 13 -1.59 17.17 -0.31
C VAL A 13 -1.67 16.09 -1.40
N LEU A 14 -1.07 14.92 -1.17
CA LEU A 14 -1.11 13.80 -2.12
C LEU A 14 -2.54 13.27 -2.33
N VAL A 15 -3.31 13.10 -1.25
CA VAL A 15 -4.70 12.61 -1.31
C VAL A 15 -5.63 13.64 -1.94
N ALA A 16 -5.42 14.93 -1.70
CA ALA A 16 -6.21 15.98 -2.35
C ALA A 16 -6.03 16.00 -3.87
N ALA A 17 -4.84 15.66 -4.37
CA ALA A 17 -4.55 15.61 -5.81
C ALA A 17 -4.90 14.28 -6.48
N ALA A 18 -4.64 13.15 -5.82
CA ALA A 18 -4.78 11.80 -6.40
C ALA A 18 -6.07 11.06 -6.00
N GLY A 19 -6.86 11.62 -5.07
CA GLY A 19 -7.98 10.93 -4.43
C GLY A 19 -7.53 9.95 -3.34
N SER A 20 -8.51 9.27 -2.74
CA SER A 20 -8.24 8.34 -1.63
C SER A 20 -7.56 7.05 -2.11
N ILE A 21 -6.41 6.71 -1.51
CA ILE A 21 -5.64 5.50 -1.79
C ILE A 21 -5.59 4.66 -0.51
N GLY A 22 -6.17 3.46 -0.56
CA GLY A 22 -6.22 2.53 0.57
C GLY A 22 -5.17 1.43 0.47
N PHE A 23 -4.92 0.74 1.60
CA PHE A 23 -4.11 -0.49 1.72
C PHE A 23 -2.61 -0.43 1.38
N VAL A 24 -2.16 0.45 0.48
CA VAL A 24 -0.74 0.54 0.07
C VAL A 24 0.18 0.73 1.28
N GLY A 25 -0.18 1.66 2.19
CA GLY A 25 0.60 1.96 3.40
C GLY A 25 0.68 0.78 4.38
N LEU A 26 -0.19 -0.22 4.26
CA LEU A 26 -0.16 -1.43 5.09
C LEU A 26 0.61 -2.57 4.38
N VAL A 27 0.34 -2.76 3.09
CA VAL A 27 0.89 -3.87 2.29
C VAL A 27 2.38 -3.66 1.99
N ILE A 28 2.74 -2.49 1.45
CA ILE A 28 4.08 -2.20 0.94
C ILE A 28 5.18 -2.31 2.01
N PRO A 29 5.07 -1.68 3.19
CA PRO A 29 6.13 -1.78 4.19
C PRO A 29 6.25 -3.20 4.76
N HIS A 30 5.16 -4.00 4.78
CA HIS A 30 5.23 -5.40 5.18
C HIS A 30 5.96 -6.24 4.11
N LEU A 31 5.66 -6.01 2.83
CA LEU A 31 6.32 -6.70 1.72
C LEU A 31 7.81 -6.37 1.67
N ALA A 32 8.16 -5.08 1.80
CA ALA A 32 9.55 -4.63 1.85
C ALA A 32 10.32 -5.27 3.01
N ARG A 33 9.73 -5.34 4.21
CA ARG A 33 10.35 -6.03 5.36
C ARG A 33 10.56 -7.52 5.12
N ARG A 34 9.68 -8.21 4.39
CA ARG A 34 9.89 -9.63 4.02
C ARG A 34 11.01 -9.80 2.99
N MET A 35 11.22 -8.83 2.10
CA MET A 35 12.25 -8.90 1.06
C MET A 35 13.66 -8.61 1.57
N VAL A 36 13.83 -7.58 2.42
CA VAL A 36 15.16 -7.12 2.88
C VAL A 36 15.42 -7.29 4.38
N GLY A 37 14.48 -7.87 5.12
CA GLY A 37 14.57 -8.05 6.57
C GLY A 37 14.13 -6.83 7.38
N ALA A 38 14.28 -6.91 8.71
CA ALA A 38 13.79 -5.90 9.67
C ALA A 38 14.63 -4.60 9.73
N THR A 39 15.72 -4.51 8.97
CA THR A 39 16.59 -3.32 8.98
C THR A 39 15.94 -2.13 8.27
N HIS A 40 15.50 -1.14 9.05
CA HIS A 40 14.79 0.05 8.58
C HIS A 40 15.54 0.80 7.45
N ARG A 41 16.87 0.90 7.54
CA ARG A 41 17.71 1.58 6.55
C ARG A 41 17.59 0.99 5.13
N ARG A 42 17.28 -0.31 5.00
CA ARG A 42 17.03 -0.97 3.70
C ARG A 42 15.54 -1.07 3.38
N ALA A 43 14.70 -1.25 4.41
CA ALA A 43 13.26 -1.39 4.23
C ALA A 43 12.60 -0.10 3.69
N ILE A 44 13.06 1.08 4.11
CA ILE A 44 12.49 2.37 3.64
C ILE A 44 12.68 2.58 2.12
N PRO A 45 13.90 2.51 1.54
CA PRO A 45 14.07 2.72 0.10
C PRO A 45 13.38 1.63 -0.73
N ILE A 46 13.38 0.38 -0.27
CA ILE A 46 12.67 -0.72 -0.94
C ILE A 46 11.16 -0.50 -0.88
N ALA A 47 10.61 -0.09 0.27
CA ALA A 47 9.19 0.23 0.38
C ALA A 47 8.79 1.38 -0.56
N ALA A 48 9.61 2.42 -0.67
CA ALA A 48 9.35 3.51 -1.61
C ALA A 48 9.32 3.04 -3.07
N LEU A 49 10.31 2.23 -3.49
CA LEU A 49 10.38 1.69 -4.86
C LEU A 49 9.23 0.74 -5.19
N VAL A 50 8.97 -0.23 -4.30
CA VAL A 50 7.90 -1.21 -4.49
C VAL A 50 6.53 -0.51 -4.48
N GLY A 51 6.35 0.48 -3.60
CA GLY A 51 5.15 1.32 -3.56
C GLY A 51 4.96 2.11 -4.85
N ALA A 52 6.00 2.77 -5.34
CA ALA A 52 5.95 3.54 -6.58
C ALA A 52 5.58 2.66 -7.79
N ILE A 53 6.23 1.51 -7.95
CA ILE A 53 5.94 0.56 -9.04
C ILE A 53 4.50 0.07 -8.94
N PHE A 54 4.04 -0.31 -7.74
CA PHE A 54 2.68 -0.80 -7.51
C PHE A 54 1.62 0.26 -7.84
N LEU A 55 1.79 1.50 -7.36
CA LEU A 55 0.87 2.58 -7.69
C LEU A 55 0.84 2.88 -9.19
N LEU A 56 1.99 2.89 -9.84
CA LEU A 56 2.08 3.21 -11.27
C LEU A 56 1.35 2.16 -12.12
N TRP A 57 1.51 0.87 -11.79
CA TRP A 57 0.71 -0.19 -12.42
C TRP A 57 -0.78 -0.07 -12.10
N SER A 58 -1.14 0.28 -10.85
CA SER A 58 -2.52 0.46 -10.46
C SER A 58 -3.20 1.63 -11.18
N ASP A 59 -2.46 2.72 -11.44
CA ASP A 59 -2.93 3.88 -12.21
C ASP A 59 -3.13 3.52 -13.68
N LEU A 60 -2.17 2.80 -14.27
CA LEU A 60 -2.30 2.31 -15.65
C LEU A 60 -3.53 1.41 -15.84
N VAL A 61 -3.76 0.47 -14.91
CA VAL A 61 -4.95 -0.40 -14.93
C VAL A 61 -6.24 0.39 -14.74
N ALA A 62 -6.27 1.34 -13.80
CA ALA A 62 -7.43 2.20 -13.58
C ALA A 62 -7.81 2.99 -14.84
N ARG A 63 -6.81 3.49 -15.57
CA ARG A 63 -7.00 4.22 -16.85
C ARG A 63 -7.43 3.32 -18.01
N MET A 64 -6.97 2.06 -18.04
CA MET A 64 -7.28 1.12 -19.14
C MET A 64 -8.66 0.46 -19.03
N VAL A 65 -9.13 0.16 -17.81
CA VAL A 65 -10.32 -0.69 -17.61
C VAL A 65 -11.63 0.05 -17.93
N LEU A 66 -11.71 1.36 -17.73
CA LEU A 66 -12.95 2.13 -17.86
C LEU A 66 -12.70 3.48 -18.55
N SER A 67 -12.42 3.48 -19.85
CA SER A 67 -12.64 4.69 -20.66
C SER A 67 -14.15 4.77 -20.97
N PRO A 68 -14.90 5.85 -20.65
CA PRO A 68 -14.50 7.22 -20.29
C PRO A 68 -14.72 7.62 -18.80
N GLN A 69 -14.98 6.66 -17.89
CA GLN A 69 -15.24 6.97 -16.47
C GLN A 69 -13.98 6.85 -15.61
N GLU A 70 -13.62 7.93 -14.92
CA GLU A 70 -12.47 7.94 -14.02
C GLU A 70 -12.74 7.04 -12.80
N LEU A 71 -12.19 5.82 -12.81
CA LEU A 71 -12.21 4.97 -11.64
C LEU A 71 -11.23 5.50 -10.57
N PRO A 72 -11.67 5.64 -9.31
CA PRO A 72 -10.76 5.90 -8.22
C PRO A 72 -9.73 4.77 -8.10
N ILE A 73 -8.44 5.11 -8.19
CA ILE A 73 -7.33 4.15 -8.02
C ILE A 73 -7.41 3.42 -6.66
N GLY A 74 -8.07 4.01 -5.67
CA GLY A 74 -8.41 3.40 -4.38
C GLY A 74 -9.13 2.05 -4.50
N ILE A 75 -10.00 1.87 -5.51
CA ILE A 75 -10.74 0.61 -5.73
C ILE A 75 -9.78 -0.48 -6.21
N ILE A 76 -8.93 -0.17 -7.18
CA ILE A 76 -7.94 -1.12 -7.72
C ILE A 76 -6.94 -1.53 -6.63
N THR A 77 -6.44 -0.56 -5.87
CA THR A 77 -5.51 -0.83 -4.76
C THR A 77 -6.17 -1.63 -3.63
N ALA A 78 -7.45 -1.41 -3.33
CA ALA A 78 -8.22 -2.19 -2.35
C ALA A 78 -8.46 -3.64 -2.81
N LEU A 79 -8.72 -3.88 -4.11
CA LEU A 79 -8.88 -5.22 -4.66
C LEU A 79 -7.62 -6.09 -4.48
N VAL A 80 -6.43 -5.48 -4.50
CA VAL A 80 -5.17 -6.19 -4.23
C VAL A 80 -4.87 -6.24 -2.72
N GLY A 81 -5.15 -5.15 -2.00
CA GLY A 81 -4.84 -5.04 -0.58
C GLY A 81 -5.70 -5.91 0.32
N ALA A 82 -7.00 -6.05 0.02
CA ALA A 82 -7.94 -6.86 0.78
C ALA A 82 -7.56 -8.36 0.83
N PRO A 83 -7.24 -9.06 -0.29
CA PRO A 83 -6.80 -10.45 -0.23
C PRO A 83 -5.45 -10.58 0.49
N PHE A 84 -4.54 -9.62 0.36
CA PHE A 84 -3.28 -9.63 1.11
C PHE A 84 -3.52 -9.58 2.63
N LEU A 85 -4.42 -8.68 3.06
CA LEU A 85 -4.76 -8.53 4.48
C LEU A 85 -5.45 -9.79 5.01
N LEU A 86 -6.35 -10.39 4.23
CA LEU A 86 -6.98 -11.68 4.54
C LEU A 86 -5.95 -12.81 4.71
N VAL A 87 -4.97 -12.92 3.81
CA VAL A 87 -3.90 -13.92 3.91
C VAL A 87 -3.04 -13.69 5.15
N LEU A 88 -2.76 -12.42 5.48
CA LEU A 88 -1.99 -12.08 6.67
C LEU A 88 -2.72 -12.50 7.96
N VAL A 89 -4.01 -12.17 8.08
CA VAL A 89 -4.84 -12.55 9.23
C VAL A 89 -4.95 -14.07 9.35
N ARG A 90 -5.21 -14.79 8.25
CA ARG A 90 -5.26 -16.26 8.26
C ARG A 90 -3.97 -16.90 8.77
N ARG A 91 -2.80 -16.36 8.38
CA ARG A 91 -1.51 -16.86 8.86
C ARG A 91 -1.27 -16.57 10.34
N MET A 92 -1.79 -15.45 10.86
CA MET A 92 -1.69 -15.14 12.28
C MET A 92 -2.54 -16.10 13.12
N HIS A 93 -3.76 -16.42 12.68
CA HIS A 93 -4.63 -17.37 13.37
C HIS A 93 -4.11 -18.83 13.30
N ALA A 94 -3.51 -19.23 12.17
CA ALA A 94 -2.92 -20.57 12.03
C ALA A 94 -1.72 -20.83 12.97
N GLY A 95 -1.11 -19.78 13.52
CA GLY A 95 -0.04 -19.90 14.52
C GLY A 95 -0.54 -20.14 15.95
N THR A 96 -1.81 -19.86 16.24
CA THR A 96 -2.39 -19.97 17.59
C THR A 96 -2.91 -21.39 17.91
N GLU A 97 -3.24 -22.18 16.88
CA GLU A 97 -3.73 -23.56 17.05
C GLU A 97 -2.59 -24.59 17.20
N ALA A 98 -1.33 -24.16 17.05
CA ALA A 98 -0.14 -25.01 17.13
C ALA A 98 0.65 -24.86 18.44
N SER A 99 0.12 -24.14 19.43
CA SER A 99 0.73 -23.91 20.76
C SER A 99 -0.04 -24.59 21.87
#